data_AF-A0A7Y5BM84-F1
#
_entry.id   AF-A0A7Y5BM84-F1
#
_cell.length_a   1.000
_cell.length_b   1.000
_cell.length_c   1.000
_cell.angle_alpha   90.00
_cell.angle_beta   90.00
_cell.angle_gamma   90.00
#
_symmetry.space_group_name_H-M   'P 1'
#
loop_
_entity.id
_entity.type
_entity.pdbx_description
1 polymer ?
#
loop_
_entity_poly.entity_id
_entity_poly.type
_entity_poly.pdbx_seq_one_letter_code
_entity_poly.pdbx_strand_id
1 'polypeptide(L)'
;MYRDRFIAFTFGYLVHCVVDIVTHPYIFYISGDFYNKNPKISSQAQIAHLKVEYALDSYLLHYRWGMSPHDYDFPHHVDVRVRGRDGILKLDPMIWKFWQRGLQETFPVEFKEKYIGSEGKMIPLDVINDSYIGFLRFNKVLDTKKSVTRNILKFIDMITFKKANSTVLMLPLQTEIDPRIMNNEEREWHYPADKSIKRNDSFITLVNNATTSAKDAVTLAWEYLNNRIKREAFLKEYGGFNLDTGLKFQEITSMKEFSPL
;
A
#
# COMPACT_ATOMS: atom_id res chain seq x y z
N MET A 1 8.92 -12.82 -22.51
CA MET A 1 9.30 -13.03 -21.10
C MET A 1 9.72 -11.76 -20.37
N TYR A 2 10.71 -10.97 -20.83
CA TYR A 2 11.12 -9.73 -20.12
C TYR A 2 10.05 -8.63 -20.11
N ARG A 3 9.39 -8.41 -21.26
CA ARG A 3 8.28 -7.48 -21.40
C ARG A 3 7.13 -7.83 -20.45
N ASP A 4 6.79 -9.11 -20.35
CA ASP A 4 5.63 -9.58 -19.59
C ASP A 4 5.80 -9.34 -18.07
N ARG A 5 7.03 -9.46 -17.54
CA ARG A 5 7.32 -9.14 -16.13
C ARG A 5 7.15 -7.65 -15.83
N PHE A 6 7.60 -6.78 -16.73
CA PHE A 6 7.40 -5.33 -16.59
C PHE A 6 5.93 -4.94 -16.70
N ILE A 7 5.19 -5.59 -17.60
CA ILE A 7 3.75 -5.37 -17.73
C ILE A 7 3.04 -5.81 -16.46
N ALA A 8 3.31 -7.01 -15.95
CA ALA A 8 2.69 -7.51 -14.72
C ALA A 8 2.95 -6.59 -13.53
N PHE A 9 4.21 -6.15 -13.35
CA PHE A 9 4.57 -5.21 -12.29
C PHE A 9 3.87 -3.86 -12.46
N THR A 10 3.94 -3.26 -13.66
CA THR A 10 3.32 -1.96 -13.96
C THR A 10 1.81 -2.01 -13.75
N PHE A 11 1.15 -3.08 -14.20
CA PHE A 11 -0.29 -3.24 -14.02
C PHE A 11 -0.65 -3.44 -12.55
N GLY A 12 0.11 -4.23 -11.80
CA GLY A 12 -0.07 -4.35 -10.35
C GLY A 12 0.05 -2.99 -9.64
N TYR A 13 1.06 -2.20 -9.98
CA TYR A 13 1.25 -0.86 -9.42
C TYR A 13 0.11 0.10 -9.81
N LEU A 14 -0.36 0.06 -11.06
CA LEU A 14 -1.51 0.86 -11.49
C LEU A 14 -2.78 0.50 -10.72
N VAL A 15 -3.04 -0.80 -10.50
CA VAL A 15 -4.18 -1.26 -9.69
C VAL A 15 -4.05 -0.73 -8.26
N HIS A 16 -2.87 -0.80 -7.65
CA HIS A 16 -2.62 -0.24 -6.33
C HIS A 16 -2.92 1.26 -6.27
N CYS A 17 -2.37 2.06 -7.19
CA CYS A 17 -2.66 3.51 -7.24
C CYS A 17 -4.17 3.80 -7.37
N VAL A 18 -4.90 3.03 -8.18
CA VAL A 18 -6.35 3.23 -8.34
C VAL A 18 -7.11 2.85 -7.07
N VAL A 19 -6.70 1.79 -6.38
CA VAL A 19 -7.29 1.42 -5.08
C VAL A 19 -7.09 2.57 -4.10
N ASP A 20 -5.88 3.08 -3.95
CA ASP A 20 -5.55 4.19 -3.06
C ASP A 20 -6.40 5.43 -3.34
N ILE A 21 -6.51 5.84 -4.62
CA ILE A 21 -7.35 6.98 -5.03
C ILE A 21 -8.80 6.85 -4.55
N VAL A 22 -9.34 5.62 -4.54
CA VAL A 22 -10.73 5.37 -4.19
C VAL A 22 -10.92 5.16 -2.69
N THR A 23 -9.99 4.48 -2.02
CA THR A 23 -10.16 4.02 -0.64
C THR A 23 -9.51 4.93 0.40
N HIS A 24 -8.38 5.59 0.09
CA HIS A 24 -7.70 6.46 1.02
C HIS A 24 -8.55 7.61 1.57
N PRO A 25 -9.45 8.26 0.81
CA PRO A 25 -10.32 9.27 1.39
C PRO A 25 -11.10 8.75 2.60
N TYR A 26 -11.62 7.53 2.52
CA TYR A 26 -12.33 6.90 3.62
C TYR A 26 -11.38 6.44 4.73
N ILE A 27 -10.24 5.81 4.38
CA ILE A 27 -9.25 5.35 5.35
C ILE A 27 -8.71 6.52 6.19
N PHE A 28 -8.31 7.63 5.56
CA PHE A 28 -7.87 8.84 6.26
C PHE A 28 -8.99 9.44 7.12
N TYR A 29 -10.22 9.47 6.61
CA TYR A 29 -11.37 9.95 7.38
C TYR A 29 -11.50 9.19 8.71
N ILE A 30 -11.34 7.86 8.73
CA ILE A 30 -11.46 7.04 9.94
C ILE A 30 -10.15 6.80 10.70
N SER A 31 -8.98 7.18 10.14
CA SER A 31 -7.69 7.07 10.82
C SER A 31 -7.24 8.36 11.51
N GLY A 32 -7.75 9.50 11.06
CA GLY A 32 -7.40 10.82 11.61
C GLY A 32 -6.29 11.54 10.85
N ASP A 33 -5.88 12.68 11.42
CA ASP A 33 -5.00 13.65 10.78
C ASP A 33 -3.52 13.21 10.81
N PHE A 34 -3.15 12.40 9.82
CA PHE A 34 -1.78 11.93 9.59
C PHE A 34 -0.80 13.10 9.37
N TYR A 35 -1.28 14.19 8.77
CA TYR A 35 -0.47 15.34 8.35
C TYR A 35 -0.47 16.48 9.38
N ASN A 36 -0.97 16.22 10.59
CA ASN A 36 -1.03 17.22 11.64
C ASN A 36 0.37 17.73 12.02
N LYS A 37 0.49 19.05 12.20
CA LYS A 37 1.74 19.69 12.64
C LYS A 37 2.15 19.29 14.06
N ASN A 38 1.19 18.85 14.90
CA ASN A 38 1.47 18.31 16.22
C ASN A 38 1.96 16.87 16.10
N PRO A 39 3.22 16.55 16.45
CA PRO A 39 3.79 15.21 16.30
C PRO A 39 3.03 14.12 17.04
N LYS A 40 2.37 14.47 18.15
CA LYS A 40 1.58 13.50 18.92
C LYS A 40 0.32 13.09 18.15
N ILE A 41 -0.36 14.05 17.51
CA ILE A 41 -1.59 13.78 16.75
C ILE A 41 -1.24 12.98 15.51
N SER A 42 -0.24 13.42 14.74
CA SER A 42 0.18 12.70 13.52
C SER A 42 0.71 11.31 13.80
N SER A 43 1.49 11.10 14.88
CA SER A 43 1.94 9.77 15.26
C SER A 43 0.80 8.84 15.69
N GLN A 44 -0.22 9.36 16.38
CA GLN A 44 -1.42 8.59 16.71
C GLN A 44 -2.22 8.21 15.46
N ALA A 45 -2.41 9.16 14.54
CA ALA A 45 -3.07 8.92 13.27
C ALA A 45 -2.32 7.92 12.39
N GLN A 46 -0.98 7.94 12.38
CA GLN A 46 -0.15 6.94 11.70
C GLN A 46 -0.40 5.52 12.22
N ILE A 47 -0.44 5.35 13.54
CA ILE A 47 -0.74 4.05 14.15
C ILE A 47 -2.18 3.63 13.83
N ALA A 48 -3.13 4.56 13.90
CA ALA A 48 -4.53 4.29 13.57
C ALA A 48 -4.71 3.90 12.09
N HIS A 49 -3.99 4.57 11.17
CA HIS A 49 -4.00 4.29 9.75
C HIS A 49 -3.54 2.86 9.47
N LEU A 50 -2.40 2.46 10.04
CA LEU A 50 -1.89 1.09 9.92
C LEU A 50 -2.87 0.06 10.52
N LYS A 51 -3.50 0.36 11.66
CA LYS A 51 -4.55 -0.51 12.24
C LYS A 51 -5.73 -0.66 11.30
N VAL A 52 -6.16 0.43 10.69
CA VAL A 52 -7.30 0.46 9.77
C VAL A 52 -6.98 -0.39 8.55
N GLU A 53 -5.86 -0.15 7.87
CA GLU A 53 -5.46 -0.92 6.69
C GLU A 53 -5.37 -2.42 6.98
N TYR A 54 -4.70 -2.81 8.07
CA TYR A 54 -4.54 -4.23 8.42
C TYR A 54 -5.86 -4.89 8.83
N ALA A 55 -6.76 -4.15 9.46
CA ALA A 55 -8.10 -4.63 9.75
C ALA A 55 -8.93 -4.81 8.47
N LEU A 56 -8.86 -3.87 7.54
CA LEU A 56 -9.52 -3.96 6.24
C LEU A 56 -8.99 -5.16 5.43
N ASP A 57 -7.67 -5.37 5.40
CA ASP A 57 -7.06 -6.54 4.76
C ASP A 57 -7.55 -7.85 5.37
N SER A 58 -7.56 -7.93 6.71
CA SER A 58 -8.03 -9.13 7.43
C SER A 58 -9.51 -9.41 7.16
N TYR A 59 -10.33 -8.35 7.08
CA TYR A 59 -11.73 -8.47 6.71
C TYR A 59 -11.88 -8.96 5.27
N LEU A 60 -11.12 -8.39 4.32
CA LEU A 60 -11.18 -8.77 2.91
C LEU A 60 -10.74 -10.23 2.69
N LEU A 61 -9.72 -10.71 3.39
CA LEU A 61 -9.32 -12.13 3.38
C LEU A 61 -10.48 -13.04 3.78
N HIS A 62 -11.17 -12.70 4.86
CA HIS A 62 -12.32 -13.46 5.31
C HIS A 62 -13.49 -13.36 4.33
N TYR A 63 -13.85 -12.15 3.90
CA TYR A 63 -15.00 -11.89 3.03
C TYR A 63 -14.85 -12.52 1.64
N ARG A 64 -13.64 -12.47 1.06
CA ARG A 64 -13.39 -12.97 -0.30
C ARG A 64 -13.00 -14.45 -0.34
N TRP A 65 -12.24 -14.92 0.64
CA TRP A 65 -11.65 -16.27 0.62
C TRP A 65 -12.09 -17.17 1.77
N GLY A 66 -12.90 -16.68 2.71
CA GLY A 66 -13.26 -17.43 3.92
C GLY A 66 -12.05 -17.75 4.80
N MET A 67 -10.97 -16.98 4.65
CA MET A 67 -9.65 -17.29 5.21
C MET A 67 -9.34 -16.45 6.44
N SER A 68 -8.68 -17.03 7.45
CA SER A 68 -8.10 -16.28 8.56
C SER A 68 -6.73 -15.71 8.14
N PRO A 69 -6.28 -14.57 8.69
CA PRO A 69 -4.90 -14.12 8.50
C PRO A 69 -3.83 -15.19 8.82
N HIS A 70 -4.12 -16.11 9.75
CA HIS A 70 -3.22 -17.22 10.09
C HIS A 70 -3.00 -18.24 8.97
N ASP A 71 -3.87 -18.25 7.96
CA ASP A 71 -3.78 -19.17 6.82
C ASP A 71 -3.17 -18.49 5.59
N TYR A 72 -3.06 -17.16 5.61
CA TYR A 72 -2.59 -16.38 4.46
C TYR A 72 -1.06 -16.27 4.41
N ASP A 73 -0.45 -16.85 3.37
CA ASP A 73 1.00 -16.81 3.16
C ASP A 73 1.44 -15.60 2.33
N PHE A 74 1.32 -14.41 2.92
CA PHE A 74 1.73 -13.17 2.26
C PHE A 74 3.19 -13.23 1.75
N PRO A 75 4.20 -13.65 2.55
CA PRO A 75 5.57 -13.68 2.08
C PRO A 75 5.79 -14.57 0.86
N HIS A 76 5.06 -15.68 0.72
CA HIS A 76 5.12 -16.51 -0.47
C HIS A 76 4.69 -15.77 -1.74
N HIS A 77 3.62 -14.98 -1.67
CA HIS A 77 3.06 -14.29 -2.82
C HIS A 77 3.90 -13.09 -3.31
N VAL A 78 4.67 -12.46 -2.41
CA VAL A 78 5.50 -11.29 -2.74
C VAL A 78 6.98 -11.61 -2.94
N ASP A 79 7.42 -12.85 -2.71
CA ASP A 79 8.82 -13.29 -2.87
C ASP A 79 9.15 -13.54 -4.36
N VAL A 80 9.60 -12.49 -5.03
CA VAL A 80 10.11 -12.50 -6.40
C VAL A 80 11.63 -12.65 -6.47
N ARG A 81 12.26 -13.20 -5.42
CA ARG A 81 13.71 -13.38 -5.44
C ARG A 81 14.11 -14.48 -6.41
N VAL A 82 15.26 -14.28 -7.06
CA VAL A 82 15.91 -15.27 -7.90
C VAL A 82 17.28 -15.60 -7.36
N ARG A 83 17.74 -16.83 -7.61
CA ARG A 83 19.07 -17.28 -7.20
C ARG A 83 20.11 -16.80 -8.20
N GLY A 84 21.05 -15.99 -7.73
CA GLY A 84 22.19 -15.53 -8.53
C GLY A 84 23.19 -16.65 -8.82
N ARG A 85 24.15 -16.37 -9.71
CA ARG A 85 25.28 -17.28 -10.00
C ARG A 85 26.18 -17.50 -8.78
N ASP A 86 26.19 -16.55 -7.85
CA ASP A 86 26.86 -16.62 -6.55
C ASP A 86 26.07 -17.44 -5.51
N GLY A 87 24.92 -18.02 -5.89
CA GLY A 87 24.04 -18.78 -5.00
C GLY A 87 23.16 -17.94 -4.10
N ILE A 88 23.31 -16.61 -4.11
CA ILE A 88 22.59 -15.69 -3.22
C ILE A 88 21.21 -15.37 -3.81
N LEU A 89 20.16 -15.37 -2.98
CA LEU A 89 18.82 -14.92 -3.37
C LEU A 89 18.77 -13.38 -3.36
N LYS A 90 18.51 -12.79 -4.53
CA LYS A 90 18.41 -11.35 -4.75
C LYS A 90 17.06 -11.01 -5.39
N LEU A 91 16.66 -9.74 -5.36
CA LEU A 91 15.52 -9.27 -6.14
C LEU A 91 15.67 -9.69 -7.61
N ASP A 92 14.57 -10.01 -8.29
CA ASP A 92 14.59 -10.28 -9.73
C ASP A 92 15.31 -9.13 -10.48
N PRO A 93 16.39 -9.41 -11.25
CA PRO A 93 17.19 -8.39 -11.92
C PRO A 93 16.40 -7.47 -12.85
N MET A 94 15.28 -7.95 -13.41
CA MET A 94 14.42 -7.15 -14.25
C MET A 94 13.68 -6.14 -13.39
N ILE A 95 13.00 -6.59 -12.34
CA ILE A 95 12.27 -5.71 -11.41
C ILE A 95 13.22 -4.70 -10.76
N TRP A 96 14.43 -5.13 -10.39
CA TRP A 96 15.49 -4.22 -9.94
C TRP A 96 15.83 -3.15 -10.99
N LYS A 97 16.05 -3.54 -12.25
CA LYS A 97 16.37 -2.60 -13.32
C LYS A 97 15.21 -1.65 -13.65
N PHE A 98 13.98 -2.12 -13.52
CA PHE A 98 12.78 -1.31 -13.67
C PHE A 98 12.75 -0.18 -12.64
N TRP A 99 12.88 -0.52 -11.36
CA TRP A 99 12.93 0.46 -10.27
C TRP A 99 14.10 1.42 -10.43
N GLN A 100 15.28 0.91 -10.78
CA GLN A 100 16.46 1.74 -11.00
C GLN A 100 16.20 2.80 -12.09
N ARG A 101 15.63 2.40 -13.23
CA ARG A 101 15.28 3.34 -14.30
C ARG A 101 14.20 4.32 -13.88
N GLY A 102 13.16 3.84 -13.20
CA GLY A 102 12.10 4.71 -12.68
C GLY A 102 12.63 5.79 -11.74
N LEU A 103 13.53 5.44 -10.82
CA LEU A 103 14.18 6.40 -9.93
C LEU A 103 15.09 7.36 -10.68
N GLN A 104 15.88 6.87 -11.64
CA GLN A 104 16.77 7.71 -12.45
C GLN A 104 15.99 8.72 -13.32
N GLU A 105 14.85 8.31 -13.89
CA GLU A 105 14.00 9.18 -14.71
C GLU A 105 13.22 10.19 -13.87
N THR A 106 12.75 9.78 -12.68
CA THR A 106 11.92 10.63 -11.81
C THR A 106 12.75 11.59 -10.97
N PHE A 107 13.92 11.16 -10.50
CA PHE A 107 14.80 11.90 -9.60
C PHE A 107 16.24 11.93 -10.12
N PRO A 108 16.51 12.52 -11.30
CA PRO A 108 17.81 12.39 -11.96
C PRO A 108 18.98 12.97 -11.16
N VAL A 109 18.74 14.05 -10.41
CA VAL A 109 19.77 14.71 -9.59
C VAL A 109 20.05 13.87 -8.34
N GLU A 110 19.03 13.52 -7.58
CA GLU A 110 19.14 12.74 -6.35
C GLU A 110 19.67 11.33 -6.64
N PHE A 111 19.25 10.71 -7.75
CA PHE A 111 19.78 9.43 -8.17
C PHE A 111 21.30 9.53 -8.41
N LYS A 112 21.76 10.55 -9.14
CA LYS A 112 23.19 10.73 -9.40
C LYS A 112 23.99 10.99 -8.12
N GLU A 113 23.44 11.76 -7.18
CA GLU A 113 24.17 12.21 -5.98
C GLU A 113 24.08 11.24 -4.80
N LYS A 114 22.97 10.50 -4.67
CA LYS A 114 22.61 9.76 -3.44
C LYS A 114 22.29 8.29 -3.66
N TYR A 115 22.19 7.81 -4.90
CA TYR A 115 21.90 6.40 -5.16
C TYR A 115 23.06 5.51 -4.68
N ILE A 116 22.75 4.56 -3.79
CA ILE A 116 23.70 3.56 -3.31
C ILE A 116 23.47 2.28 -4.10
N GLY A 117 24.35 1.98 -5.04
CA GLY A 117 24.25 0.80 -5.89
C GLY A 117 25.11 0.93 -7.15
N SER A 118 24.77 0.17 -8.20
CA SER A 118 25.45 0.25 -9.50
C SER A 118 24.46 0.21 -10.66
N GLU A 119 24.72 0.96 -11.73
CA GLU A 119 23.88 0.97 -12.94
C GLU A 119 23.91 -0.35 -13.73
N GLY A 120 25.01 -1.10 -13.65
CA GLY A 120 25.23 -2.29 -14.48
C GLY A 120 24.78 -3.60 -13.83
N LYS A 121 24.86 -3.69 -12.50
CA LYS A 121 24.59 -4.93 -11.74
C LYS A 121 24.25 -4.63 -10.29
N MET A 122 23.48 -5.52 -9.65
CA MET A 122 23.29 -5.48 -8.20
C MET A 122 24.61 -5.80 -7.49
N ILE A 123 25.07 -4.87 -6.65
CA ILE A 123 26.24 -5.01 -5.77
C ILE A 123 25.78 -5.14 -4.31
N PRO A 124 26.64 -5.62 -3.38
CA PRO A 124 26.31 -5.55 -1.96
C PRO A 124 25.96 -4.11 -1.54
N LEU A 125 24.95 -3.96 -0.69
CA LEU A 125 24.41 -2.66 -0.25
C LEU A 125 23.68 -1.85 -1.34
N ASP A 126 23.31 -2.47 -2.46
CA ASP A 126 22.40 -1.83 -3.43
C ASP A 126 21.05 -1.55 -2.77
N VAL A 127 20.67 -0.27 -2.71
CA VAL A 127 19.54 0.22 -1.91
C VAL A 127 18.23 -0.43 -2.33
N ILE A 128 17.99 -0.65 -3.63
CA ILE A 128 16.74 -1.25 -4.11
C ILE A 128 16.66 -2.70 -3.67
N ASN A 129 17.74 -3.46 -3.90
CA ASN A 129 17.78 -4.86 -3.46
C ASN A 129 17.66 -4.97 -1.95
N ASP A 130 18.41 -4.17 -1.19
CA ASP A 130 18.44 -4.25 0.27
C ASP A 130 17.13 -3.81 0.90
N SER A 131 16.46 -2.77 0.37
CA SER A 131 15.11 -2.38 0.76
C SER A 131 14.13 -3.54 0.56
N TYR A 132 14.17 -4.21 -0.59
CA TYR A 132 13.29 -5.34 -0.87
C TYR A 132 13.58 -6.56 0.01
N ILE A 133 14.85 -6.91 0.21
CA ILE A 133 15.25 -8.00 1.11
C ILE A 133 14.85 -7.67 2.56
N GLY A 134 15.01 -6.42 2.99
CA GLY A 134 14.54 -5.92 4.28
C GLY A 134 13.04 -6.06 4.45
N PHE A 135 12.26 -5.61 3.45
CA PHE A 135 10.81 -5.77 3.40
C PHE A 135 10.38 -7.25 3.53
N LEU A 136 11.01 -8.16 2.77
CA LEU A 136 10.70 -9.59 2.87
C LEU A 136 11.07 -10.17 4.23
N ARG A 137 12.21 -9.80 4.80
CA ARG A 137 12.62 -10.25 6.13
C ARG A 137 11.64 -9.77 7.19
N PHE A 138 11.25 -8.50 7.16
CA PHE A 138 10.27 -7.90 8.06
C PHE A 138 8.96 -8.69 8.03
N ASN A 139 8.39 -8.91 6.84
CA ASN A 139 7.15 -9.66 6.69
C ASN A 139 7.27 -11.14 7.09
N LYS A 140 8.43 -11.79 6.90
CA LYS A 140 8.65 -13.17 7.37
C LYS A 140 8.80 -13.27 8.89
N VAL A 141 9.30 -12.23 9.54
CA VAL A 141 9.41 -12.17 11.00
C VAL A 141 8.03 -11.93 11.62
N LEU A 142 7.30 -10.97 11.06
CA LEU A 142 5.96 -10.55 11.49
C LEU A 142 4.81 -11.38 10.89
N ASP A 143 5.17 -12.49 10.26
CA ASP A 143 4.24 -13.40 9.62
C ASP A 143 3.15 -13.86 10.59
N THR A 144 1.90 -13.54 10.24
CA THR A 144 0.74 -13.79 11.11
C THR A 144 0.40 -15.26 11.27
N LYS A 145 0.96 -16.13 10.42
CA LYS A 145 0.93 -17.59 10.58
C LYS A 145 1.66 -18.06 11.84
N LYS A 146 2.61 -17.28 12.35
CA LYS A 146 3.44 -17.65 13.52
C LYS A 146 2.82 -17.13 14.81
N SER A 147 2.04 -17.97 15.50
CA SER A 147 1.42 -17.62 16.78
C SER A 147 2.44 -17.17 17.84
N VAL A 148 3.66 -17.70 17.79
CA VAL A 148 4.77 -17.29 18.68
C VAL A 148 5.13 -15.82 18.49
N THR A 149 5.19 -15.32 17.26
CA THR A 149 5.47 -13.91 16.97
C THR A 149 4.41 -13.02 17.62
N ARG A 150 3.12 -13.36 17.45
CA ARG A 150 2.01 -12.62 18.06
C ARG A 150 2.14 -12.55 19.58
N ASN A 151 2.53 -13.64 20.23
CA ASN A 151 2.72 -13.69 21.67
C ASN A 151 3.91 -12.82 22.14
N ILE A 152 5.01 -12.80 21.38
CA ILE A 152 6.17 -11.93 21.67
C ILE A 152 5.77 -10.45 21.58
N LEU A 153 5.06 -10.05 20.53
CA LEU A 153 4.59 -8.67 20.39
C LEU A 153 3.59 -8.28 21.49
N LYS A 154 2.67 -9.19 21.86
CA LYS A 154 1.76 -8.98 22.99
C LYS A 154 2.52 -8.78 24.31
N PHE A 155 3.62 -9.52 24.52
CA PHE A 155 4.49 -9.34 25.67
C PHE A 155 5.24 -8.00 25.66
N ILE A 156 5.81 -7.60 24.52
CA ILE A 156 6.45 -6.27 24.34
C ILE A 156 5.45 -5.15 24.67
N ASP A 157 4.23 -5.27 24.16
CA ASP A 157 3.17 -4.32 24.44
C ASP A 157 2.76 -4.30 25.91
N MET A 158 2.80 -5.44 26.60
CA MET A 158 2.53 -5.50 28.03
C MET A 158 3.62 -4.78 28.84
N ILE A 159 4.90 -5.10 28.61
CA ILE A 159 6.02 -4.51 29.37
C ILE A 159 6.23 -3.03 29.09
N THR A 160 5.83 -2.56 27.90
CA THR A 160 5.90 -1.14 27.52
C THR A 160 4.65 -0.37 27.94
N PHE A 161 3.73 -0.98 28.71
CA PHE A 161 2.43 -0.39 29.04
C PHE A 161 1.69 0.14 27.80
N LYS A 162 1.73 -0.65 26.72
CA LYS A 162 1.12 -0.39 25.41
C LYS A 162 1.69 0.82 24.66
N LYS A 163 2.78 1.43 25.13
CA LYS A 163 3.40 2.58 24.45
C LYS A 163 4.01 2.19 23.10
N ALA A 164 4.57 0.98 22.98
CA ALA A 164 5.19 0.53 21.73
C ALA A 164 4.17 0.19 20.62
N ASN A 165 2.94 -0.20 20.98
CA ASN A 165 1.88 -0.62 20.05
C ASN A 165 2.33 -1.67 19.01
N SER A 166 3.31 -2.50 19.33
CA SER A 166 3.97 -3.44 18.42
C SER A 166 3.02 -4.47 17.79
N THR A 167 1.91 -4.80 18.45
CA THR A 167 0.89 -5.70 17.87
C THR A 167 0.18 -5.12 16.64
N VAL A 168 0.25 -3.80 16.39
CA VAL A 168 -0.25 -3.18 15.15
C VAL A 168 0.46 -3.69 13.90
N LEU A 169 1.66 -4.23 14.05
CA LEU A 169 2.49 -4.71 12.94
C LEU A 169 2.03 -6.09 12.41
N MET A 170 0.91 -6.62 12.89
CA MET A 170 0.34 -7.89 12.46
C MET A 170 -1.13 -7.71 12.08
N LEU A 171 -1.57 -8.43 11.05
CA LEU A 171 -2.99 -8.56 10.72
C LEU A 171 -3.80 -9.02 11.96
N PRO A 172 -4.82 -8.26 12.39
CA PRO A 172 -5.68 -8.62 13.51
C PRO A 172 -6.61 -9.79 13.14
N LEU A 173 -7.05 -10.55 14.14
CA LEU A 173 -8.15 -11.50 13.93
C LEU A 173 -9.45 -10.76 13.70
N GLN A 174 -10.39 -11.35 12.95
CA GLN A 174 -11.69 -10.73 12.70
C GLN A 174 -12.44 -10.36 13.99
N THR A 175 -12.30 -11.15 15.05
CA THR A 175 -12.89 -10.88 16.37
C THR A 175 -12.26 -9.70 17.11
N GLU A 176 -11.09 -9.25 16.67
CA GLU A 176 -10.35 -8.12 17.25
C GLU A 176 -10.61 -6.80 16.47
N ILE A 177 -11.39 -6.84 15.38
CA ILE A 177 -11.65 -5.71 14.49
C ILE A 177 -12.95 -5.01 14.89
N ASP A 178 -12.90 -3.68 14.94
CA ASP A 178 -14.11 -2.87 15.10
C ASP A 178 -14.98 -2.96 13.81
N PRO A 179 -16.22 -3.47 13.89
CA PRO A 179 -17.05 -3.65 12.70
C PRO A 179 -17.43 -2.33 12.01
N ARG A 180 -17.33 -1.18 12.70
CA ARG A 180 -17.61 0.15 12.14
C ARG A 180 -16.65 0.51 11.01
N ILE A 181 -15.46 -0.11 10.96
CA ILE A 181 -14.44 0.11 9.92
C ILE A 181 -14.96 -0.16 8.50
N MET A 182 -15.99 -1.00 8.37
CA MET A 182 -16.55 -1.36 7.07
C MET A 182 -17.64 -0.41 6.59
N ASN A 183 -18.19 0.43 7.49
CA ASN A 183 -19.38 1.25 7.25
C ASN A 183 -20.54 0.47 6.60
N ASN A 184 -20.81 -0.75 7.07
CA ASN A 184 -21.90 -1.58 6.53
C ASN A 184 -23.30 -0.97 6.75
N GLU A 185 -23.43 -0.05 7.70
CA GLU A 185 -24.67 0.70 7.97
C GLU A 185 -24.85 1.91 7.04
N GLU A 186 -23.90 2.14 6.11
CA GLU A 186 -23.93 3.25 5.15
C GLU A 186 -24.12 4.61 5.83
N ARG A 187 -23.37 4.85 6.91
CA ARG A 187 -23.36 6.15 7.60
C ARG A 187 -22.69 7.18 6.70
N GLU A 188 -23.19 8.42 6.78
CA GLU A 188 -22.59 9.55 6.06
C GLU A 188 -21.16 9.79 6.55
N TRP A 189 -20.26 10.02 5.60
CA TRP A 189 -18.88 10.45 5.81
C TRP A 189 -18.48 11.46 4.74
N HIS A 190 -17.39 12.20 4.98
CA HIS A 190 -16.93 13.28 4.11
C HIS A 190 -15.52 12.99 3.60
N TYR A 191 -15.19 13.47 2.40
CA TYR A 191 -13.81 13.46 1.96
C TYR A 191 -12.96 14.35 2.88
N PRO A 192 -11.82 13.86 3.40
CA PRO A 192 -10.96 14.64 4.28
C PRO A 192 -10.55 15.97 3.68
N ALA A 193 -10.25 15.98 2.38
CA ALA A 193 -9.77 17.15 1.63
C ALA A 193 -10.88 18.10 1.14
N ASP A 194 -12.13 17.67 1.13
CA ASP A 194 -13.28 18.48 0.69
C ASP A 194 -14.58 18.02 1.35
N LYS A 195 -15.00 18.76 2.39
CA LYS A 195 -16.23 18.46 3.15
C LYS A 195 -17.52 18.52 2.33
N SER A 196 -17.51 19.20 1.17
CA SER A 196 -18.69 19.28 0.31
C SER A 196 -18.99 17.93 -0.37
N ILE A 197 -17.97 17.07 -0.50
CA ILE A 197 -18.12 15.72 -1.03
C ILE A 197 -18.55 14.80 0.10
N LYS A 198 -19.85 14.52 0.14
CA LYS A 198 -20.49 13.57 1.05
C LYS A 198 -20.60 12.21 0.40
N ARG A 199 -20.38 11.17 1.19
CA ARG A 199 -20.54 9.76 0.80
C ARG A 199 -21.23 9.00 1.91
N ASN A 200 -21.79 7.85 1.56
CA ASN A 200 -22.28 6.85 2.51
C ASN A 200 -21.77 5.46 2.15
N ASP A 201 -20.82 5.37 1.21
CA ASP A 201 -20.30 4.10 0.70
C ASP A 201 -19.75 3.25 1.86
N SER A 202 -20.11 1.96 1.86
CA SER A 202 -19.39 0.95 2.64
C SER A 202 -18.00 0.72 2.05
N PHE A 203 -17.07 0.17 2.82
CA PHE A 203 -15.75 -0.15 2.29
C PHE A 203 -15.82 -1.22 1.19
N ILE A 204 -16.77 -2.16 1.23
CA ILE A 204 -16.98 -3.12 0.14
C ILE A 204 -17.44 -2.40 -1.14
N THR A 205 -18.30 -1.40 -1.03
CA THR A 205 -18.71 -0.56 -2.16
C THR A 205 -17.49 0.16 -2.76
N LEU A 206 -16.64 0.75 -1.92
CA LEU A 206 -15.38 1.38 -2.37
C LEU A 206 -14.45 0.40 -3.09
N VAL A 207 -14.27 -0.81 -2.56
CA VAL A 207 -13.43 -1.85 -3.20
C VAL A 207 -14.01 -2.29 -4.56
N ASN A 208 -15.33 -2.42 -4.68
CA ASN A 208 -15.96 -2.76 -5.95
C ASN A 208 -15.85 -1.63 -6.98
N ASN A 209 -15.97 -0.38 -6.54
CA ASN A 209 -15.73 0.80 -7.37
C ASN A 209 -14.26 0.85 -7.83
N ALA A 210 -13.33 0.66 -6.91
CA ALA A 210 -11.90 0.57 -7.20
C ALA A 210 -11.59 -0.55 -8.20
N THR A 211 -12.22 -1.71 -8.08
CA THR A 211 -12.06 -2.83 -9.03
C THR A 211 -12.49 -2.42 -10.44
N THR A 212 -13.61 -1.70 -10.56
CA THR A 212 -14.10 -1.22 -11.85
C THR A 212 -13.14 -0.20 -12.45
N SER A 213 -12.73 0.80 -11.67
CA SER A 213 -11.76 1.82 -12.10
C SER A 213 -10.39 1.21 -12.45
N ALA A 214 -9.96 0.18 -11.73
CA ALA A 214 -8.68 -0.49 -11.94
C ALA A 214 -8.70 -1.32 -13.23
N LYS A 215 -9.81 -2.01 -13.51
CA LYS A 215 -10.03 -2.68 -14.79
C LYS A 215 -9.95 -1.68 -15.96
N ASP A 216 -10.57 -0.51 -15.83
CA ASP A 216 -10.53 0.51 -16.87
C ASP A 216 -9.11 1.09 -17.05
N ALA A 217 -8.39 1.33 -15.94
CA ALA A 217 -7.01 1.82 -15.97
C ALA A 217 -6.06 0.83 -16.64
N VAL A 218 -6.15 -0.46 -16.27
CA VAL A 218 -5.36 -1.53 -16.86
C VAL A 218 -5.70 -1.72 -18.35
N THR A 219 -6.98 -1.60 -18.72
CA THR A 219 -7.41 -1.66 -20.12
C THR A 219 -6.79 -0.53 -20.92
N LEU A 220 -6.88 0.71 -20.44
CA LEU A 220 -6.26 1.87 -21.10
C LEU A 220 -4.74 1.72 -21.21
N ALA A 221 -4.07 1.25 -20.15
CA ALA A 221 -2.64 0.98 -20.17
C ALA A 221 -2.28 -0.10 -21.21
N TRP A 222 -3.09 -1.15 -21.34
CA TRP A 222 -2.93 -2.18 -22.35
C TRP A 222 -3.10 -1.64 -23.77
N GLU A 223 -4.13 -0.84 -24.02
CA GLU A 223 -4.35 -0.21 -25.33
C GLU A 223 -3.19 0.74 -25.70
N TYR A 224 -2.64 1.47 -24.72
CA TYR A 224 -1.45 2.31 -24.91
C TYR A 224 -0.23 1.48 -25.30
N LEU A 225 0.05 0.38 -24.59
CA LEU A 225 1.15 -0.53 -24.89
C LEU A 225 1.04 -1.21 -26.26
N ASN A 226 -0.16 -1.23 -26.85
CA ASN A 226 -0.43 -1.75 -28.19
C ASN A 226 -0.57 -0.64 -29.24
N ASN A 227 -0.16 0.60 -28.93
CA ASN A 227 -0.19 1.76 -29.80
C ASN A 227 -1.59 2.12 -30.34
N ARG A 228 -2.66 1.71 -29.64
CA ARG A 228 -4.05 2.00 -30.02
C ARG A 228 -4.54 3.33 -29.48
N ILE A 229 -3.95 3.79 -28.37
CA ILE A 229 -4.16 5.13 -27.82
C ILE A 229 -2.82 5.80 -27.54
N LYS A 230 -2.82 7.12 -27.43
CA LYS A 230 -1.65 7.90 -27.02
C LYS A 230 -1.63 8.16 -25.52
N ARG A 231 -0.47 8.52 -24.97
CA ARG A 231 -0.27 8.80 -23.54
C ARG A 231 -1.19 9.90 -23.02
N GLU A 232 -1.54 10.87 -23.85
CA GLU A 232 -2.41 11.99 -23.47
C GLU A 232 -3.82 11.52 -23.07
N ALA A 233 -4.33 10.46 -23.69
CA ALA A 233 -5.60 9.86 -23.29
C ALA A 233 -5.53 9.30 -21.86
N PHE A 234 -4.41 8.67 -21.50
CA PHE A 234 -4.18 8.16 -20.15
C PHE A 234 -4.06 9.29 -19.12
N LEU A 235 -3.30 10.35 -19.44
CA LEU A 235 -3.10 11.51 -18.57
C LEU A 235 -4.39 12.32 -18.37
N LYS A 236 -5.27 12.37 -19.37
CA LYS A 236 -6.57 13.02 -19.24
C LYS A 236 -7.42 12.37 -18.14
N GLU A 237 -7.47 11.03 -18.13
CA GLU A 237 -8.28 10.29 -17.17
C GLU A 237 -7.63 10.23 -15.79
N TYR A 238 -6.35 9.83 -15.69
CA TYR A 238 -5.69 9.54 -14.41
C TYR A 238 -4.63 10.55 -13.99
N GLY A 239 -4.32 11.55 -14.82
CA GLY A 239 -3.37 12.59 -14.48
C GLY A 239 -3.86 13.49 -13.34
N GLY A 240 -2.96 13.80 -12.42
CA GLY A 240 -3.16 14.80 -11.37
C GLY A 240 -3.84 14.29 -10.10
N PHE A 241 -4.25 13.02 -10.02
CA PHE A 241 -4.75 12.48 -8.76
C PHE A 241 -3.68 12.47 -7.68
N ASN A 242 -4.07 12.88 -6.48
CA ASN A 242 -3.32 12.64 -5.26
C ASN A 242 -3.82 11.32 -4.65
N LEU A 243 -2.89 10.40 -4.38
CA LEU A 243 -3.21 9.05 -3.90
C LEU A 243 -3.82 9.04 -2.51
N ASP A 244 -3.56 10.06 -1.68
CA ASP A 244 -4.10 10.13 -0.32
C ASP A 244 -5.48 10.80 -0.29
N THR A 245 -5.64 11.90 -1.02
CA THR A 245 -6.90 12.66 -1.02
C THR A 245 -7.95 12.07 -1.93
N GLY A 246 -7.54 11.24 -2.91
CA GLY A 246 -8.41 10.73 -3.97
C GLY A 246 -8.90 11.82 -4.94
N LEU A 247 -8.37 13.04 -4.85
CA LEU A 247 -8.81 14.20 -5.63
C LEU A 247 -7.69 14.70 -6.55
N LYS A 248 -8.08 15.29 -7.69
CA LYS A 248 -7.14 15.85 -8.66
C LYS A 248 -6.60 17.20 -8.21
N PHE A 249 -5.29 17.39 -8.35
CA PHE A 249 -4.56 18.64 -8.10
C PHE A 249 -4.78 19.20 -6.68
N GLN A 250 -5.07 18.30 -5.75
CA GLN A 250 -5.39 18.64 -4.38
C GLN A 250 -4.19 18.36 -3.48
N GLU A 251 -3.79 19.37 -2.71
CA GLU A 251 -2.68 19.26 -1.75
C GLU A 251 -3.12 18.50 -0.49
N ILE A 252 -2.19 17.72 0.09
CA ILE A 252 -2.42 17.00 1.36
C ILE A 252 -2.81 17.93 2.52
N THR A 253 -2.37 19.19 2.48
CA THR A 253 -2.67 20.21 3.51
C THR A 253 -4.14 20.63 3.54
N SER A 254 -4.92 20.21 2.55
CA SER A 254 -6.37 20.43 2.52
C SER A 254 -7.17 19.45 3.38
N MET A 255 -6.58 18.32 3.80
CA MET A 255 -7.26 17.33 4.64
C MET A 255 -7.58 17.90 6.02
N LYS A 256 -8.87 18.00 6.35
CA LYS A 256 -9.38 18.58 7.60
C LYS A 256 -10.57 17.84 8.19
N GLU A 257 -11.27 17.03 7.40
CA GLU A 257 -12.44 16.28 7.86
C GLU A 257 -12.04 14.87 8.29
N PHE A 258 -12.16 14.58 9.58
CA PHE A 258 -11.80 13.30 10.15
C PHE A 258 -12.79 12.89 11.24
N SER A 259 -13.06 11.59 11.35
CA SER A 259 -13.83 10.97 12.43
C SER A 259 -13.15 9.64 12.84
N PRO A 260 -12.03 9.70 13.58
CA PRO A 260 -11.29 8.50 13.98
C PRO A 260 -12.13 7.52 14.79
N LEU A 261 -11.94 6.21 14.56
CA LEU A 261 -12.66 5.12 15.25
C LEU A 261 -12.06 4.71 16.59
#